data_AF-A0A1L6HWL8-F1
#
_entry.id   AF-A0A1L6HWL8-F1
#
_cell.length_a   1.000
_cell.length_b   1.000
_cell.length_c   1.000
_cell.angle_alpha   90.00
_cell.angle_beta   90.00
_cell.angle_gamma   90.00
#
_symmetry.space_group_name_H-M   'P 1'
#
loop_
_entity.id
_entity.type
_entity.pdbx_description
1 polymer ?
#
loop_
_entity_poly.entity_id
_entity_poly.type
_entity_poly.pdbx_seq_one_letter_code
_entity_poly.pdbx_strand_id
1 'polypeptide(L)'
;MEKKYAEGAVEAADGAIQKAAPATVADDDAKRAAARLKAKESLIASLAGGDFSNQQTRVAHILNLHPAARNSDVALALKYWETFQPELYNPDGIKPADFFKLDRVPFLVRARAKIQNEYELFRAEDKVRRRRKGLEDEMREAVLTDEAPRQTLQVFSDETGKGDEHVIIGSVWVLNGRAVYDVTKAIKDWQAGSKFAKRELHFSAFGKGDMAAVVDYLNIVAANREFLSFKLIAMSRRNTRRPIEEVVQRLHEFMLVRGLRHEIESGRVGVPRHVAVTMDEEQSIDRIVLAEMRNRVADGVERARLDGISLDERFNAVSSKDSALVQLADVIAGAANRRLSFKGERNYKDEIADRVMDVLGLQLEEGVAPGVDAAVLFRI
;
A
#
# COMPACT_ATOMS: atom_id res chain seq x y z
N MET A 1 79.28 48.46 24.97
CA MET A 1 79.20 49.90 24.60
C MET A 1 78.78 49.97 23.14
N GLU A 2 77.92 50.93 22.81
CA GLU A 2 77.36 51.27 21.49
C GLU A 2 76.10 50.52 20.99
N LYS A 3 75.02 51.34 20.86
CA LYS A 3 74.05 51.47 19.75
C LYS A 3 73.13 50.25 19.47
N LYS A 4 71.85 50.38 19.13
CA LYS A 4 71.04 51.50 18.62
C LYS A 4 69.55 51.11 18.71
N TYR A 5 68.71 52.13 18.83
CA TYR A 5 67.25 52.19 18.70
C TYR A 5 66.65 51.40 17.54
N ALA A 6 65.44 50.87 17.74
CA ALA A 6 64.30 51.03 16.82
C ALA A 6 62.98 50.70 17.52
N GLU A 7 62.24 51.76 17.89
CA GLU A 7 60.79 51.71 18.10
C GLU A 7 60.10 51.44 16.76
N GLY A 8 59.09 50.57 16.76
CA GLY A 8 58.25 50.28 15.60
C GLY A 8 56.97 49.61 16.06
N ALA A 9 55.88 50.36 16.05
CA ALA A 9 54.53 49.98 16.45
C ALA A 9 53.98 48.78 15.66
N VAL A 10 53.22 47.92 16.34
CA VAL A 10 52.19 47.08 15.70
C VAL A 10 50.94 47.10 16.57
N GLU A 11 49.85 47.46 15.90
CA GLU A 11 48.50 47.69 16.39
C GLU A 11 47.90 46.52 17.17
N ALA A 12 47.03 46.87 18.11
CA ALA A 12 46.13 45.96 18.80
C ALA A 12 45.15 45.32 17.80
N ALA A 13 45.31 44.03 17.54
CA ALA A 13 44.30 43.20 16.90
C ALA A 13 43.45 42.55 18.00
N ASP A 14 42.29 43.15 18.25
CA ASP A 14 41.22 42.67 19.11
C ASP A 14 40.54 41.46 18.43
N GLY A 15 41.10 40.27 18.65
CA GLY A 15 40.61 39.01 18.12
C GLY A 15 39.64 38.34 19.10
N ALA A 16 38.37 38.75 19.07
CA ALA A 16 37.29 38.06 19.75
C ALA A 16 37.13 36.64 19.19
N ILE A 17 37.61 35.63 19.94
CA ILE A 17 37.25 34.23 19.72
C ILE A 17 35.78 34.08 20.09
N GLN A 18 34.88 34.18 19.11
CA GLN A 18 33.50 33.71 19.24
C GLN A 18 33.53 32.20 19.46
N LYS A 19 33.44 31.78 20.72
CA LYS A 19 33.01 30.43 21.09
C LYS A 19 31.58 30.24 20.57
N ALA A 20 31.44 29.51 19.47
CA ALA A 20 30.15 28.97 19.08
C ALA A 20 29.61 28.12 20.24
N ALA A 21 28.44 28.49 20.75
CA ALA A 21 27.76 27.74 21.80
C ALA A 21 27.44 26.31 21.30
N PRO A 22 27.54 25.27 22.14
CA PRO A 22 27.19 23.92 21.74
C PRO A 22 25.68 23.84 21.50
N ALA A 23 25.26 23.39 20.32
CA ALA A 23 23.90 22.94 20.08
C ALA A 23 23.56 21.90 21.16
N THR A 24 22.49 22.15 21.92
CA THR A 24 22.18 21.39 23.13
C THR A 24 21.63 20.01 22.76
N VAL A 25 21.98 18.99 23.54
CA VAL A 25 21.57 17.58 23.38
C VAL A 25 20.06 17.39 23.16
N ALA A 26 19.25 18.32 23.67
CA ALA A 26 17.79 18.33 23.50
C ALA A 26 17.32 18.59 22.05
N ASP A 27 18.06 19.39 21.27
CA ASP A 27 17.74 19.65 19.86
C ASP A 27 18.06 18.43 18.99
N ASP A 28 19.12 17.70 19.33
CA ASP A 28 19.49 16.46 18.65
C ASP A 28 18.50 15.31 18.91
N ASP A 29 17.97 15.20 20.14
CA ASP A 29 16.97 14.19 20.47
C ASP A 29 15.60 14.48 19.82
N ALA A 30 15.21 15.76 19.74
CA ALA A 30 14.00 16.18 19.01
C ALA A 30 14.12 15.86 17.50
N LYS A 31 15.28 16.16 16.89
CA LYS A 31 15.57 15.82 15.48
C LYS A 31 15.54 14.31 15.24
N ARG A 32 16.11 13.52 16.14
CA ARG A 32 16.08 12.04 16.06
C ARG A 32 14.66 11.50 16.20
N ALA A 33 13.85 12.05 17.12
CA ALA A 33 12.46 11.67 17.29
C ALA A 33 11.63 11.99 16.03
N ALA A 34 11.79 13.19 15.47
CA ALA A 34 11.13 13.59 14.22
C ALA A 34 11.55 12.68 13.04
N ALA A 35 12.85 12.36 12.93
CA ALA A 35 13.36 11.46 11.91
C ALA A 35 12.78 10.03 12.05
N ARG A 36 12.63 9.52 13.28
CA ARG A 36 11.99 8.22 13.54
C ARG A 36 10.52 8.23 13.16
N LEU A 37 9.78 9.29 13.49
CA LEU A 37 8.37 9.43 13.12
C LEU A 37 8.22 9.45 11.60
N LYS A 38 9.02 10.25 10.90
CA LYS A 38 9.03 10.30 9.43
C LYS A 38 9.37 8.95 8.81
N ALA A 39 10.35 8.24 9.34
CA ALA A 39 10.72 6.90 8.86
C ALA A 39 9.63 5.86 9.11
N LYS A 40 8.95 5.93 10.27
CA LYS A 40 7.77 5.11 10.58
C LYS A 40 6.64 5.37 9.58
N GLU A 41 6.34 6.64 9.32
CA GLU A 41 5.29 7.04 8.37
C GLU A 41 5.60 6.57 6.96
N SER A 42 6.84 6.78 6.50
CA SER A 42 7.32 6.31 5.20
C SER A 42 7.24 4.78 5.08
N LEU A 43 7.63 4.02 6.10
CA LEU A 43 7.53 2.56 6.07
C LEU A 43 6.08 2.09 5.92
N ILE A 44 5.14 2.72 6.63
CA ILE A 44 3.74 2.32 6.53
C ILE A 44 3.16 2.74 5.18
N ALA A 45 3.54 3.91 4.65
CA ALA A 45 3.14 4.32 3.31
C ALA A 45 3.65 3.33 2.24
N SER A 46 4.92 2.92 2.30
CA SER A 46 5.46 1.89 1.41
C SER A 46 4.73 0.55 1.56
N LEU A 47 4.44 0.12 2.79
CA LEU A 47 3.69 -1.12 3.02
C LEU A 47 2.27 -1.03 2.47
N ALA A 48 1.58 0.09 2.70
CA ALA A 48 0.22 0.34 2.24
C ALA A 48 0.13 0.46 0.71
N GLY A 49 1.17 1.00 0.06
CA GLY A 49 1.28 1.09 -1.40
C GLY A 49 1.78 -0.19 -2.08
N GLY A 50 2.14 -1.22 -1.31
CA GLY A 50 2.73 -2.44 -1.87
C GLY A 50 4.14 -2.23 -2.43
N ASP A 51 4.88 -1.22 -1.97
CA ASP A 51 6.26 -1.00 -2.40
C ASP A 51 7.26 -1.87 -1.63
N PHE A 52 7.58 -3.02 -2.22
CA PHE A 52 8.53 -3.98 -1.69
C PHE A 52 9.96 -3.79 -2.21
N SER A 53 10.32 -2.57 -2.62
CA SER A 53 11.67 -2.22 -3.08
C SER A 53 12.74 -2.38 -1.99
N ASN A 54 12.37 -2.14 -0.73
CA ASN A 54 13.26 -2.16 0.43
C ASN A 54 13.03 -3.40 1.32
N GLN A 55 14.11 -3.99 1.83
CA GLN A 55 14.10 -5.09 2.78
C GLN A 55 13.27 -4.78 4.05
N GLN A 56 13.29 -3.53 4.55
CA GLN A 56 12.49 -3.15 5.72
C GLN A 56 10.99 -3.27 5.44
N THR A 57 10.51 -2.85 4.27
CA THR A 57 9.09 -2.97 3.88
C THR A 57 8.70 -4.43 3.70
N ARG A 58 9.57 -5.25 3.10
CA ARG A 58 9.38 -6.70 2.99
C ARG A 58 9.26 -7.38 4.36
N VAL A 59 10.13 -7.03 5.30
CA VAL A 59 10.04 -7.54 6.69
C VAL A 59 8.73 -7.06 7.34
N ALA A 60 8.36 -5.80 7.20
CA ALA A 60 7.09 -5.27 7.73
C ALA A 60 5.88 -6.04 7.18
N HIS A 61 5.90 -6.40 5.89
CA HIS A 61 4.87 -7.22 5.26
C HIS A 61 4.72 -8.59 5.89
N ILE A 62 5.83 -9.32 6.11
CA ILE A 62 5.80 -10.62 6.78
C ILE A 62 5.28 -10.48 8.22
N LEU A 63 5.73 -9.47 8.95
CA LEU A 63 5.25 -9.21 10.32
C LEU A 63 3.76 -8.86 10.37
N ASN A 64 3.24 -8.23 9.31
CA ASN A 64 1.82 -7.92 9.21
C ASN A 64 0.99 -9.20 9.01
N LEU A 65 1.37 -10.05 8.05
CA LEU A 65 0.63 -11.25 7.65
C LEU A 65 0.82 -12.43 8.60
N HIS A 66 2.00 -12.58 9.21
CA HIS A 66 2.37 -13.74 10.02
C HIS A 66 2.70 -13.31 11.46
N PRO A 67 1.74 -13.35 12.40
CA PRO A 67 1.98 -12.99 13.80
C PRO A 67 3.14 -13.75 14.45
N ALA A 68 3.32 -15.05 14.13
CA ALA A 68 4.45 -15.86 14.61
C ALA A 68 5.83 -15.25 14.28
N ALA A 69 5.97 -14.58 13.13
CA ALA A 69 7.21 -13.91 12.73
C ALA A 69 7.57 -12.69 13.61
N ARG A 70 6.58 -12.14 14.34
CA ARG A 70 6.83 -11.07 15.34
C ARG A 70 7.61 -11.58 16.53
N ASN A 71 7.43 -12.87 16.84
CA ASN A 71 8.01 -13.51 18.01
C ASN A 71 9.30 -14.26 17.67
N SER A 72 9.45 -14.80 16.45
CA SER A 72 10.57 -15.67 16.05
C SER A 72 11.38 -15.17 14.85
N ASP A 73 12.71 -15.15 14.99
CA ASP A 73 13.65 -14.86 13.90
C ASP A 73 13.67 -15.94 12.82
N VAL A 74 13.50 -17.20 13.24
CA VAL A 74 13.44 -18.34 12.31
C VAL A 74 12.15 -18.29 11.49
N ALA A 75 10.99 -18.07 12.12
CA ALA A 75 9.73 -17.93 11.39
C ALA A 75 9.77 -16.75 10.41
N LEU A 76 10.34 -15.61 10.83
CA LEU A 76 10.53 -14.46 9.96
C LEU A 76 11.39 -14.81 8.75
N ALA A 77 12.54 -15.46 8.94
CA ALA A 77 13.44 -15.81 7.84
C ALA A 77 12.79 -16.76 6.84
N LEU A 78 12.19 -17.85 7.32
CA LEU A 78 11.55 -18.86 6.46
C LEU A 78 10.40 -18.24 5.64
N LYS A 79 9.51 -17.48 6.29
CA LYS A 79 8.38 -16.82 5.59
C LYS A 79 8.84 -15.72 4.65
N TYR A 80 9.91 -15.01 4.99
CA TYR A 80 10.51 -14.01 4.11
C TYR A 80 11.04 -14.65 2.83
N TRP A 81 11.82 -15.73 2.95
CA TRP A 81 12.39 -16.42 1.78
C TRP A 81 11.30 -17.07 0.92
N GLU A 82 10.32 -17.72 1.56
CA GLU A 82 9.14 -18.28 0.88
C GLU A 82 8.36 -17.22 0.08
N THR A 83 8.31 -15.98 0.56
CA THR A 83 7.53 -14.91 -0.06
C THR A 83 8.33 -14.17 -1.14
N PHE A 84 9.56 -13.75 -0.82
CA PHE A 84 10.34 -12.81 -1.64
C PHE A 84 11.49 -13.45 -2.40
N GLN A 85 11.85 -14.70 -2.10
CA GLN A 85 12.91 -15.46 -2.79
C GLN A 85 12.47 -16.91 -3.11
N PRO A 86 11.25 -17.12 -3.67
CA PRO A 86 10.71 -18.46 -3.93
C PRO A 86 11.54 -19.28 -4.94
N GLU A 87 12.34 -18.60 -5.77
CA GLU A 87 13.27 -19.24 -6.71
C GLU A 87 14.50 -19.85 -6.02
N LEU A 88 14.82 -19.42 -4.80
CA LEU A 88 15.96 -19.89 -4.01
C LEU A 88 15.52 -20.83 -2.88
N TYR A 89 14.31 -20.65 -2.34
CA TYR A 89 13.78 -21.41 -1.22
C TYR A 89 12.33 -21.81 -1.44
N ASN A 90 12.02 -23.08 -1.13
CA ASN A 90 10.65 -23.55 -0.97
C ASN A 90 10.55 -24.39 0.34
N PRO A 91 9.32 -24.69 0.82
CA PRO A 91 9.14 -25.50 2.02
C PRO A 91 9.74 -26.91 1.95
N ASP A 92 9.91 -27.44 0.73
CA ASP A 92 10.48 -28.78 0.48
C ASP A 92 12.01 -28.79 0.55
N GLY A 93 12.67 -27.62 0.52
CA GLY A 93 14.08 -27.47 0.79
C GLY A 93 14.79 -26.35 0.04
N ILE A 94 16.10 -26.28 0.27
CA ILE A 94 17.03 -25.35 -0.39
C ILE A 94 18.26 -26.11 -0.89
N LYS A 95 18.76 -25.74 -2.08
CA LYS A 95 20.02 -26.25 -2.59
C LYS A 95 21.19 -25.58 -1.85
N PRO A 96 22.25 -26.33 -1.46
CA PRO A 96 23.40 -25.74 -0.75
C PRO A 96 24.04 -24.55 -1.48
N ALA A 97 24.06 -24.57 -2.82
CA ALA A 97 24.60 -23.48 -3.64
C ALA A 97 23.77 -22.18 -3.56
N ASP A 98 22.48 -22.29 -3.26
CA ASP A 98 21.55 -21.15 -3.20
C ASP A 98 21.44 -20.57 -1.78
N PHE A 99 21.88 -21.31 -0.75
CA PHE A 99 21.90 -20.85 0.64
C PHE A 99 22.64 -19.51 0.83
N PHE A 100 23.76 -19.32 0.11
CA PHE A 100 24.55 -18.09 0.20
C PHE A 100 23.96 -16.91 -0.60
N LYS A 101 22.94 -17.17 -1.43
CA LYS A 101 22.24 -16.14 -2.22
C LYS A 101 21.03 -15.57 -1.48
N LEU A 102 20.53 -16.29 -0.47
CA LEU A 102 19.43 -15.81 0.36
C LEU A 102 19.80 -14.55 1.15
N ASP A 103 18.79 -13.73 1.41
CA ASP A 103 18.94 -12.57 2.28
C ASP A 103 19.33 -13.04 3.69
N ARG A 104 20.41 -12.47 4.23
CA ARG A 104 20.99 -12.98 5.47
C ARG A 104 20.10 -12.70 6.66
N VAL A 105 19.83 -13.74 7.46
CA VAL A 105 19.03 -13.68 8.69
C VAL A 105 19.40 -12.49 9.61
N PRO A 106 20.70 -12.17 9.88
CA PRO A 106 21.04 -11.03 10.74
C PRO A 106 20.55 -9.67 10.24
N PHE A 107 20.37 -9.48 8.92
CA PHE A 107 19.76 -8.25 8.40
C PHE A 107 18.25 -8.24 8.64
N LEU A 108 17.57 -9.38 8.47
CA LEU A 108 16.14 -9.53 8.75
C LEU A 108 15.83 -9.27 10.24
N VAL A 109 16.62 -9.84 11.15
CA VAL A 109 16.50 -9.63 12.60
C VAL A 109 16.65 -8.16 12.96
N ARG A 110 17.65 -7.47 12.39
CA ARG A 110 17.87 -6.03 12.62
C ARG A 110 16.72 -5.19 12.11
N ALA A 111 16.21 -5.49 10.91
CA ALA A 111 15.03 -4.82 10.38
C ALA A 111 13.81 -5.01 11.28
N ARG A 112 13.54 -6.24 11.76
CA ARG A 112 12.46 -6.51 12.71
C ARG A 112 12.62 -5.72 14.00
N ALA A 113 13.82 -5.76 14.61
CA ALA A 113 14.09 -5.05 15.85
C ALA A 113 13.85 -3.54 15.70
N LYS A 114 14.26 -2.96 14.56
CA LYS A 114 14.00 -1.56 14.24
C LYS A 114 12.49 -1.26 14.16
N ILE A 115 11.75 -2.08 13.42
CA ILE A 115 10.30 -1.92 13.23
C ILE A 115 9.54 -2.04 14.56
N GLN A 116 9.89 -3.03 15.38
CA GLN A 116 9.18 -3.31 16.63
C GLN A 116 9.55 -2.36 17.76
N ASN A 117 10.83 -1.97 17.88
CA ASN A 117 11.31 -1.20 19.02
C ASN A 117 11.36 0.31 18.72
N GLU A 118 11.85 0.69 17.52
CA GLU A 118 11.98 2.12 17.17
C GLU A 118 10.69 2.69 16.60
N TYR A 119 9.98 1.92 15.75
CA TYR A 119 8.72 2.36 15.15
C TYR A 119 7.49 1.91 15.94
N GLU A 120 7.69 0.98 16.87
CA GLU A 120 6.63 0.46 17.73
C GLU A 120 5.50 -0.25 16.96
N LEU A 121 5.81 -0.77 15.78
CA LEU A 121 4.87 -1.45 14.88
C LEU A 121 4.99 -2.98 15.03
N PHE A 122 3.88 -3.69 14.83
CA PHE A 122 3.83 -5.17 14.83
C PHE A 122 4.53 -5.79 16.06
N ARG A 123 4.26 -5.23 17.24
CA ARG A 123 4.92 -5.62 18.50
C ARG A 123 4.70 -7.11 18.78
N ALA A 124 5.73 -7.72 19.37
CA ALA A 124 5.67 -9.08 19.90
C ALA A 124 4.68 -9.16 21.06
N GLU A 125 4.14 -10.35 21.31
CA GLU A 125 3.22 -10.56 22.41
C GLU A 125 3.89 -10.33 23.78
N ASP A 126 3.13 -9.80 24.74
CA ASP A 126 3.64 -9.42 26.06
C ASP A 126 4.28 -10.57 26.85
N LYS A 127 3.78 -11.80 26.64
CA LYS A 127 4.33 -13.03 27.25
C LYS A 127 5.73 -13.36 26.71
N VAL A 128 5.96 -13.19 25.41
CA VAL A 128 7.26 -13.43 24.74
C VAL A 128 8.26 -12.32 25.10
N ARG A 129 7.81 -11.07 25.23
CA ARG A 129 8.66 -9.94 25.66
C ARG A 129 9.31 -10.17 27.04
N ARG A 130 8.63 -10.88 27.95
CA ARG A 130 9.16 -11.29 29.27
C ARG A 130 9.96 -12.60 29.24
N ARG A 131 9.63 -13.54 28.33
CA ARG A 131 10.31 -14.86 28.19
C ARG A 131 11.59 -14.85 27.35
N ARG A 132 11.88 -13.84 26.51
CA ARG A 132 13.09 -13.77 25.64
C ARG A 132 14.46 -13.89 26.34
N LYS A 133 14.49 -14.00 27.67
CA LYS A 133 15.68 -14.33 28.45
C LYS A 133 15.91 -15.83 28.68
N GLY A 134 15.01 -16.70 28.24
CA GLY A 134 15.16 -18.14 28.41
C GLY A 134 14.42 -18.95 27.35
N LEU A 135 15.20 -19.75 26.62
CA LEU A 135 14.85 -20.92 25.80
C LEU A 135 14.51 -20.68 24.32
N GLU A 136 15.52 -20.93 23.47
CA GLU A 136 15.40 -21.13 22.02
C GLU A 136 14.67 -22.44 21.66
N ASP A 137 14.61 -23.42 22.56
CA ASP A 137 14.09 -24.76 22.27
C ASP A 137 12.55 -24.83 22.24
N GLU A 138 11.82 -24.09 23.09
CA GLU A 138 10.35 -24.00 23.03
C GLU A 138 9.88 -23.26 21.75
N MET A 139 10.70 -22.34 21.22
CA MET A 139 10.37 -21.60 19.99
C MET A 139 10.42 -22.48 18.74
N ARG A 140 11.20 -23.57 18.75
CA ARG A 140 11.34 -24.45 17.57
C ARG A 140 10.05 -25.23 17.30
N GLU A 141 9.37 -25.70 18.35
CA GLU A 141 8.05 -26.32 18.22
C GLU A 141 6.94 -25.30 17.93
N ALA A 142 6.99 -24.10 18.52
CA ALA A 142 6.03 -23.02 18.26
C ALA A 142 6.12 -22.43 16.84
N VAL A 143 7.30 -22.48 16.19
CA VAL A 143 7.47 -22.10 14.77
C VAL A 143 6.87 -23.16 13.84
N LEU A 144 6.79 -24.41 14.29
CA LEU A 144 6.15 -25.51 13.56
C LEU A 144 4.64 -25.61 13.85
N THR A 145 4.19 -25.11 15.00
CA THR A 145 2.76 -24.92 15.29
C THR A 145 2.29 -23.61 14.66
N ASP A 146 1.88 -23.73 13.41
CA ASP A 146 1.42 -22.66 12.53
C ASP A 146 0.26 -21.87 13.18
N GLU A 147 0.55 -20.67 13.73
CA GLU A 147 -0.53 -19.70 13.93
C GLU A 147 -1.02 -19.28 12.55
N ALA A 148 -2.31 -19.55 12.28
CA ALA A 148 -2.90 -19.29 10.97
C ALA A 148 -2.58 -17.85 10.50
N PRO A 149 -2.02 -17.67 9.29
CA PRO A 149 -1.77 -16.35 8.74
C PRO A 149 -3.01 -15.48 8.82
N ARG A 150 -2.82 -14.17 9.08
CA ARG A 150 -3.92 -13.23 8.98
C ARG A 150 -4.43 -13.23 7.54
N GLN A 151 -5.69 -13.63 7.37
CA GLN A 151 -6.38 -13.57 6.08
C GLN A 151 -6.70 -12.10 5.78
N THR A 152 -5.74 -11.41 5.18
CA THR A 152 -5.85 -9.98 4.86
C THR A 152 -6.38 -9.78 3.45
N LEU A 153 -7.44 -8.98 3.35
CA LEU A 153 -7.95 -8.38 2.13
C LEU A 153 -7.44 -6.93 2.07
N GLN A 154 -6.90 -6.52 0.93
CA GLN A 154 -6.40 -5.16 0.75
C GLN A 154 -7.19 -4.44 -0.35
N VAL A 155 -7.69 -3.24 -0.04
CA VAL A 155 -8.45 -2.41 -0.98
C VAL A 155 -7.61 -1.20 -1.36
N PHE A 156 -7.44 -1.01 -2.66
CA PHE A 156 -6.79 0.15 -3.27
C PHE A 156 -7.85 0.92 -4.05
N SER A 157 -7.91 2.23 -3.91
CA SER A 157 -8.93 3.01 -4.59
C SER A 157 -8.43 4.36 -5.07
N ASP A 158 -9.02 4.81 -6.17
CA ASP A 158 -8.83 6.15 -6.72
C ASP A 158 -10.16 6.68 -7.25
N GLU A 159 -10.22 7.99 -7.44
CA GLU A 159 -11.40 8.75 -7.81
C GLU A 159 -11.22 9.51 -9.12
N THR A 160 -12.33 9.76 -9.80
CA THR A 160 -12.30 10.60 -11.00
C THR A 160 -13.63 11.32 -11.20
N GLY A 161 -13.62 12.27 -12.14
CA GLY A 161 -14.84 12.96 -12.57
C GLY A 161 -15.32 14.07 -11.62
N LYS A 162 -14.45 14.61 -10.75
CA LYS A 162 -14.79 15.78 -9.89
C LYS A 162 -15.28 16.99 -10.68
N GLY A 163 -14.83 17.13 -11.92
CA GLY A 163 -15.27 18.17 -12.87
C GLY A 163 -16.35 17.71 -13.86
N ASP A 164 -16.62 16.40 -13.96
CA ASP A 164 -17.46 15.80 -14.99
C ASP A 164 -18.91 15.62 -14.51
N GLU A 165 -19.72 14.91 -15.29
CA GLU A 165 -21.14 14.65 -14.97
C GLU A 165 -21.33 13.63 -13.85
N HIS A 166 -20.40 12.68 -13.73
CA HIS A 166 -20.39 11.64 -12.73
C HIS A 166 -19.13 11.74 -11.87
N VAL A 167 -19.29 11.55 -10.56
CA VAL A 167 -18.18 11.27 -9.66
C VAL A 167 -18.09 9.77 -9.50
N ILE A 168 -16.90 9.22 -9.70
CA ILE A 168 -16.67 7.77 -9.74
C ILE A 168 -15.51 7.41 -8.84
N ILE A 169 -15.67 6.34 -8.05
CA ILE A 169 -14.57 5.68 -7.35
C ILE A 169 -14.34 4.33 -8.01
N GLY A 170 -13.11 4.09 -8.44
CA GLY A 170 -12.61 2.78 -8.85
C GLY A 170 -11.81 2.15 -7.73
N SER A 171 -11.92 0.83 -7.58
CA SER A 171 -11.15 0.11 -6.56
C SER A 171 -10.71 -1.27 -7.02
N VAL A 172 -9.53 -1.66 -6.55
CA VAL A 172 -8.91 -2.96 -6.72
C VAL A 172 -8.81 -3.62 -5.34
N TRP A 173 -9.39 -4.81 -5.23
CA TRP A 173 -9.47 -5.59 -4.01
C TRP A 173 -8.58 -6.81 -4.20
N VAL A 174 -7.46 -6.84 -3.49
CA VAL A 174 -6.57 -7.99 -3.47
C VAL A 174 -7.02 -8.88 -2.34
N LEU A 175 -7.59 -10.04 -2.69
CA LEU A 175 -8.24 -10.91 -1.73
C LEU A 175 -7.24 -11.60 -0.81
N ASN A 176 -5.99 -11.80 -1.25
CA ASN A 176 -4.94 -12.44 -0.47
C ASN A 176 -3.74 -11.48 -0.29
N GLY A 177 -3.28 -11.31 0.96
CA GLY A 177 -2.13 -10.45 1.28
C GLY A 177 -0.86 -10.77 0.49
N ARG A 178 -0.57 -12.04 0.18
CA ARG A 178 0.60 -12.41 -0.64
C ARG A 178 0.47 -11.94 -2.08
N ALA A 179 -0.74 -12.02 -2.64
CA ALA A 179 -1.00 -11.65 -4.03
C ALA A 179 -0.72 -10.17 -4.30
N VAL A 180 -0.69 -9.32 -3.28
CA VAL A 180 -0.30 -7.91 -3.40
C VAL A 180 1.14 -7.80 -3.91
N TYR A 181 2.05 -8.61 -3.37
CA TYR A 181 3.43 -8.67 -3.83
C TYR A 181 3.50 -9.24 -5.24
N ASP A 182 2.86 -10.38 -5.49
CA ASP A 182 2.94 -11.07 -6.77
C ASP A 182 2.42 -10.18 -7.93
N VAL A 183 1.26 -9.54 -7.75
CA VAL A 183 0.67 -8.63 -8.74
C VAL A 183 1.51 -7.37 -8.92
N THR A 184 1.94 -6.73 -7.82
CA THR A 184 2.74 -5.51 -7.89
C THR A 184 4.09 -5.77 -8.57
N LYS A 185 4.73 -6.91 -8.25
CA LYS A 185 5.96 -7.34 -8.89
C LYS A 185 5.74 -7.57 -10.39
N ALA A 186 4.71 -8.32 -10.77
CA ALA A 186 4.41 -8.60 -12.17
C ALA A 186 4.18 -7.31 -12.98
N ILE A 187 3.44 -6.34 -12.43
CA ILE A 187 3.24 -5.03 -13.06
C ILE A 187 4.57 -4.27 -13.18
N LYS A 188 5.36 -4.18 -12.11
CA LYS A 188 6.64 -3.46 -12.12
C LYS A 188 7.67 -4.09 -13.07
N ASP A 189 7.77 -5.41 -13.10
CA ASP A 189 8.68 -6.15 -13.98
C ASP A 189 8.30 -5.92 -15.46
N TRP A 190 7.01 -5.98 -15.79
CA TRP A 190 6.52 -5.60 -17.13
C TRP A 190 6.79 -4.13 -17.45
N GLN A 191 6.49 -3.22 -16.52
CA GLN A 191 6.64 -1.78 -16.71
C GLN A 191 8.10 -1.41 -17.01
N ALA A 192 9.07 -2.03 -16.33
CA ALA A 192 10.49 -1.80 -16.54
C ALA A 192 10.96 -2.14 -17.97
N GLY A 193 10.35 -3.14 -18.60
CA GLY A 193 10.63 -3.54 -19.99
C GLY A 193 9.74 -2.85 -21.04
N SER A 194 8.73 -2.09 -20.62
CA SER A 194 7.75 -1.46 -21.51
C SER A 194 8.06 0.02 -21.76
N LYS A 195 7.30 0.63 -22.66
CA LYS A 195 7.37 2.08 -22.88
C LYS A 195 6.90 2.93 -21.71
N PHE A 196 6.35 2.30 -20.66
CA PHE A 196 5.94 2.95 -19.43
C PHE A 196 7.01 2.89 -18.33
N ALA A 197 8.23 2.42 -18.63
CA ALA A 197 9.31 2.31 -17.64
C ALA A 197 9.60 3.59 -16.83
N LYS A 198 9.27 4.76 -17.37
CA LYS A 198 9.44 6.07 -16.71
C LYS A 198 8.15 6.86 -16.58
N ARG A 199 6.99 6.23 -16.81
CA ARG A 199 5.67 6.87 -16.81
C ARG A 199 4.78 6.16 -15.80
N GLU A 200 4.04 6.95 -15.04
CA GLU A 200 2.92 6.45 -14.24
C GLU A 200 1.81 5.94 -15.16
N LEU A 201 1.16 4.86 -14.76
CA LEU A 201 0.00 4.30 -15.45
C LEU A 201 -1.25 5.04 -14.99
N HIS A 202 -1.53 6.14 -15.65
CA HIS A 202 -2.70 6.96 -15.37
C HIS A 202 -3.55 7.10 -16.63
N PHE A 203 -4.86 6.85 -16.54
CA PHE A 203 -5.76 6.76 -17.69
C PHE A 203 -5.71 8.02 -18.55
N SER A 204 -5.71 9.19 -17.92
CA SER A 204 -5.71 10.46 -18.63
C SER A 204 -4.40 10.70 -19.42
N ALA A 205 -3.31 10.04 -19.02
CA ALA A 205 -1.98 10.12 -19.62
C ALA A 205 -1.76 9.13 -20.78
N PHE A 206 -2.70 8.21 -21.06
CA PHE A 206 -2.61 7.34 -22.22
C PHE A 206 -2.83 8.12 -23.53
N GLY A 207 -1.93 7.90 -24.49
CA GLY A 207 -1.95 8.50 -25.82
C GLY A 207 -2.38 7.53 -26.93
N LYS A 208 -2.53 8.05 -28.16
CA LYS A 208 -2.99 7.29 -29.34
C LYS A 208 -2.15 6.03 -29.65
N GLY A 209 -0.85 6.09 -29.39
CA GLY A 209 0.06 4.96 -29.60
C GLY A 209 0.08 3.94 -28.45
N ASP A 210 -0.64 4.19 -27.35
CA ASP A 210 -0.52 3.42 -26.09
C ASP A 210 -1.30 2.11 -26.08
N MET A 211 -2.22 1.89 -27.02
CA MET A 211 -3.10 0.72 -27.04
C MET A 211 -2.39 -0.62 -26.81
N ALA A 212 -1.36 -0.95 -27.61
CA ALA A 212 -0.69 -2.25 -27.49
C ALA A 212 -0.10 -2.49 -26.10
N ALA A 213 0.59 -1.49 -25.53
CA ALA A 213 1.17 -1.63 -24.20
C ALA A 213 0.10 -1.61 -23.09
N VAL A 214 -1.01 -0.90 -23.27
CA VAL A 214 -2.15 -0.99 -22.34
C VAL A 214 -2.77 -2.38 -22.39
N VAL A 215 -2.85 -3.01 -23.55
CA VAL A 215 -3.31 -4.41 -23.67
C VAL A 215 -2.37 -5.36 -22.94
N ASP A 216 -1.05 -5.21 -23.10
CA ASP A 216 -0.07 -6.03 -22.37
C ASP A 216 -0.21 -5.86 -20.86
N TYR A 217 -0.36 -4.62 -20.39
CA TYR A 217 -0.63 -4.31 -18.98
C TYR A 217 -1.87 -5.02 -18.45
N LEU A 218 -3.00 -4.91 -19.16
CA LEU A 218 -4.26 -5.52 -18.76
C LEU A 218 -4.18 -7.05 -18.77
N ASN A 219 -3.38 -7.64 -19.67
CA ASN A 219 -3.15 -9.08 -19.68
C ASN A 219 -2.36 -9.55 -18.45
N ILE A 220 -1.39 -8.77 -17.95
CA ILE A 220 -0.71 -9.05 -16.67
C ILE A 220 -1.70 -9.03 -15.51
N VAL A 221 -2.60 -8.05 -15.48
CA VAL A 221 -3.64 -7.95 -14.45
C VAL A 221 -4.62 -9.12 -14.55
N ALA A 222 -5.08 -9.45 -15.76
CA ALA A 222 -6.01 -10.55 -16.00
C ALA A 222 -5.43 -11.92 -15.64
N ALA A 223 -4.12 -12.12 -15.84
CA ALA A 223 -3.42 -13.34 -15.43
C ALA A 223 -3.42 -13.57 -13.91
N ASN A 224 -3.65 -12.53 -13.12
CA ASN A 224 -3.75 -12.59 -11.65
C ASN A 224 -5.19 -12.41 -11.14
N ARG A 225 -6.19 -12.48 -12.02
CA ARG A 225 -7.59 -12.12 -11.71
C ARG A 225 -8.21 -12.96 -10.60
N GLU A 226 -7.76 -14.18 -10.39
CA GLU A 226 -8.27 -15.06 -9.32
C GLU A 226 -8.15 -14.43 -7.92
N PHE A 227 -7.11 -13.64 -7.69
CA PHE A 227 -6.88 -12.92 -6.43
C PHE A 227 -7.40 -11.49 -6.43
N LEU A 228 -7.98 -11.02 -7.53
CA LEU A 228 -8.42 -9.64 -7.70
C LEU A 228 -9.95 -9.55 -7.80
N SER A 229 -10.50 -8.51 -7.21
CA SER A 229 -11.86 -8.06 -7.43
C SER A 229 -11.82 -6.55 -7.75
N PHE A 230 -12.58 -6.14 -8.75
CA PHE A 230 -12.65 -4.77 -9.22
C PHE A 230 -14.03 -4.22 -8.90
N LYS A 231 -14.10 -3.04 -8.30
CA LYS A 231 -15.40 -2.44 -7.97
C LYS A 231 -15.43 -0.98 -8.36
N LEU A 232 -16.57 -0.58 -8.90
CA LEU A 232 -16.86 0.78 -9.33
C LEU A 232 -18.09 1.28 -8.58
N ILE A 233 -18.08 2.53 -8.17
CA ILE A 233 -19.30 3.20 -7.70
C ILE A 233 -19.37 4.57 -8.34
N ALA A 234 -20.53 4.90 -8.86
CA ALA A 234 -20.75 6.12 -9.62
C ALA A 234 -21.99 6.83 -9.09
N MET A 235 -21.92 8.16 -9.03
CA MET A 235 -23.07 9.00 -8.73
C MET A 235 -23.11 10.19 -9.68
N SER A 236 -24.29 10.47 -10.23
CA SER A 236 -24.50 11.66 -11.04
C SER A 236 -24.50 12.92 -10.16
N ARG A 237 -23.78 13.95 -10.58
CA ARG A 237 -23.77 15.25 -9.86
C ARG A 237 -25.12 15.92 -9.82
N ARG A 238 -26.01 15.61 -10.77
CA ARG A 238 -27.38 16.14 -10.79
C ARG A 238 -28.21 15.65 -9.60
N ASN A 239 -27.82 14.53 -9.00
CA ASN A 239 -28.55 13.87 -7.92
C ASN A 239 -28.18 14.39 -6.52
N THR A 240 -27.25 15.35 -6.42
CA THR A 240 -26.78 15.85 -5.12
C THR A 240 -26.59 17.37 -5.11
N ARG A 241 -26.73 17.95 -3.92
CA ARG A 241 -26.32 19.33 -3.62
C ARG A 241 -25.13 19.39 -2.66
N ARG A 242 -24.59 18.23 -2.26
CA ARG A 242 -23.47 18.14 -1.33
C ARG A 242 -22.17 18.61 -2.00
N PRO A 243 -21.19 19.13 -1.23
CA PRO A 243 -19.83 19.35 -1.70
C PRO A 243 -19.24 18.08 -2.33
N ILE A 244 -18.39 18.24 -3.35
CA ILE A 244 -17.88 17.09 -4.12
C ILE A 244 -16.98 16.20 -3.26
N GLU A 245 -16.26 16.79 -2.31
CA GLU A 245 -15.40 16.10 -1.35
C GLU A 245 -16.23 15.23 -0.42
N GLU A 246 -17.38 15.73 0.05
CA GLU A 246 -18.30 14.94 0.87
C GLU A 246 -18.87 13.75 0.08
N VAL A 247 -19.19 13.97 -1.20
CA VAL A 247 -19.66 12.93 -2.11
C VAL A 247 -18.60 11.83 -2.27
N VAL A 248 -17.35 12.20 -2.55
CA VAL A 248 -16.24 11.24 -2.68
C VAL A 248 -16.10 10.41 -1.41
N GLN A 249 -16.08 11.04 -0.23
CA GLN A 249 -15.98 10.33 1.04
C GLN A 249 -17.13 9.33 1.26
N ARG A 250 -18.36 9.70 0.89
CA ARG A 250 -19.52 8.81 0.98
C ARG A 250 -19.45 7.68 -0.04
N LEU A 251 -18.97 7.93 -1.24
CA LEU A 251 -18.79 6.89 -2.24
C LEU A 251 -17.77 5.85 -1.81
N HIS A 252 -16.64 6.24 -1.20
CA HIS A 252 -15.71 5.29 -0.58
C HIS A 252 -16.36 4.46 0.53
N GLU A 253 -17.12 5.10 1.42
CA GLU A 253 -17.86 4.40 2.48
C GLU A 253 -18.79 3.33 1.91
N PHE A 254 -19.64 3.72 0.95
CA PHE A 254 -20.58 2.79 0.32
C PHE A 254 -19.88 1.70 -0.48
N MET A 255 -18.80 2.03 -1.19
CA MET A 255 -17.99 1.07 -1.93
C MET A 255 -17.44 -0.01 -1.01
N LEU A 256 -16.84 0.38 0.12
CA LEU A 256 -16.25 -0.56 1.06
C LEU A 256 -17.30 -1.47 1.69
N VAL A 257 -18.42 -0.91 2.17
CA VAL A 257 -19.46 -1.71 2.84
C VAL A 257 -20.18 -2.63 1.87
N ARG A 258 -20.60 -2.12 0.69
CA ARG A 258 -21.28 -2.95 -0.33
C ARG A 258 -20.31 -3.94 -0.98
N GLY A 259 -19.07 -3.53 -1.19
CA GLY A 259 -18.03 -4.36 -1.74
C GLY A 259 -17.68 -5.55 -0.84
N LEU A 260 -17.52 -5.32 0.47
CA LEU A 260 -17.28 -6.40 1.44
C LEU A 260 -18.44 -7.38 1.46
N ARG A 261 -19.67 -6.87 1.52
CA ARG A 261 -20.87 -7.71 1.45
C ARG A 261 -20.89 -8.58 0.21
N HIS A 262 -20.64 -7.99 -0.96
CA HIS A 262 -20.58 -8.72 -2.22
C HIS A 262 -19.56 -9.86 -2.18
N GLU A 263 -18.33 -9.59 -1.71
CA GLU A 263 -17.29 -10.63 -1.66
C GLU A 263 -17.60 -11.77 -0.67
N ILE A 264 -18.33 -11.47 0.40
CA ILE A 264 -18.78 -12.48 1.37
C ILE A 264 -19.95 -13.30 0.80
N GLU A 265 -20.95 -12.63 0.24
CA GLU A 265 -22.16 -13.27 -0.28
C GLU A 265 -21.88 -14.11 -1.54
N SER A 266 -20.91 -13.71 -2.37
CA SER A 266 -20.41 -14.52 -3.50
C SER A 266 -19.59 -15.74 -3.05
N GLY A 267 -19.15 -15.79 -1.80
CA GLY A 267 -18.29 -16.86 -1.27
C GLY A 267 -16.81 -16.73 -1.66
N ARG A 268 -16.41 -15.66 -2.35
CA ARG A 268 -15.00 -15.40 -2.69
C ARG A 268 -14.15 -15.03 -1.46
N VAL A 269 -14.78 -14.45 -0.44
CA VAL A 269 -14.14 -14.08 0.82
C VAL A 269 -14.81 -14.80 1.99
N GLY A 270 -14.08 -15.76 2.57
CA GLY A 270 -14.42 -16.34 3.87
C GLY A 270 -14.01 -15.43 5.03
N VAL A 271 -14.79 -15.48 6.11
CA VAL A 271 -14.52 -14.82 7.40
C VAL A 271 -13.88 -15.82 8.40
N PRO A 272 -13.04 -15.37 9.35
CA PRO A 272 -12.68 -13.98 9.66
C PRO A 272 -11.73 -13.36 8.61
N ARG A 273 -11.91 -12.07 8.33
CA ARG A 273 -11.06 -11.31 7.40
C ARG A 273 -10.56 -10.01 8.03
N HIS A 274 -9.32 -9.66 7.75
CA HIS A 274 -8.76 -8.36 8.09
C HIS A 274 -8.69 -7.48 6.84
N VAL A 275 -9.15 -6.23 6.91
CA VAL A 275 -9.28 -5.34 5.75
C VAL A 275 -8.39 -4.13 5.93
N ALA A 276 -7.41 -4.01 5.04
CA ALA A 276 -6.58 -2.82 4.91
C ALA A 276 -7.08 -1.97 3.73
N VAL A 277 -7.10 -0.65 3.90
CA VAL A 277 -7.59 0.29 2.88
C VAL A 277 -6.51 1.33 2.58
N THR A 278 -6.25 1.51 1.28
CA THR A 278 -5.29 2.44 0.71
C THR A 278 -5.98 3.27 -0.37
N MET A 279 -5.98 4.59 -0.22
CA MET A 279 -6.51 5.56 -1.19
C MET A 279 -5.36 6.28 -1.88
N ASP A 280 -5.61 6.86 -3.06
CA ASP A 280 -4.67 7.81 -3.65
C ASP A 280 -4.50 9.03 -2.72
N GLU A 281 -3.29 9.58 -2.70
CA GLU A 281 -2.99 10.77 -1.92
C GLU A 281 -3.47 12.02 -2.65
N GLU A 282 -4.41 12.70 -2.02
CA GLU A 282 -4.91 13.97 -2.50
C GLU A 282 -4.95 15.04 -1.41
N GLN A 283 -4.93 16.30 -1.83
CA GLN A 283 -5.00 17.45 -0.92
C GLN A 283 -6.27 17.48 -0.06
N SER A 284 -7.37 16.90 -0.54
CA SER A 284 -8.64 16.80 0.19
C SER A 284 -8.70 15.67 1.23
N ILE A 285 -7.73 14.76 1.23
CA ILE A 285 -7.74 13.56 2.08
C ILE A 285 -6.65 13.70 3.14
N ASP A 286 -6.98 14.36 4.24
CA ASP A 286 -6.09 14.44 5.40
C ASP A 286 -6.31 13.28 6.40
N ARG A 287 -5.50 13.24 7.46
CA ARG A 287 -5.58 12.22 8.50
C ARG A 287 -6.90 12.21 9.25
N ILE A 288 -7.54 13.36 9.42
CA ILE A 288 -8.82 13.48 10.14
C ILE A 288 -9.91 12.88 9.25
N VAL A 289 -9.93 13.26 7.97
CA VAL A 289 -10.86 12.71 6.97
C VAL A 289 -10.76 11.18 6.88
N LEU A 290 -9.53 10.64 6.83
CA LEU A 290 -9.31 9.18 6.81
C LEU A 290 -9.82 8.49 8.08
N ALA A 291 -9.59 9.09 9.25
CA ALA A 291 -10.06 8.54 10.52
C ALA A 291 -11.59 8.54 10.61
N GLU A 292 -12.23 9.64 10.21
CA GLU A 292 -13.69 9.72 10.15
C GLU A 292 -14.27 8.71 9.16
N MET A 293 -13.67 8.58 7.97
CA MET A 293 -14.11 7.62 6.97
C MET A 293 -14.01 6.19 7.49
N ARG A 294 -12.90 5.84 8.16
CA ARG A 294 -12.71 4.54 8.80
C ARG A 294 -13.80 4.25 9.83
N ASN A 295 -14.14 5.24 10.66
CA ASN A 295 -15.22 5.08 11.66
C ASN A 295 -16.58 4.88 10.99
N ARG A 296 -16.91 5.66 9.95
CA ARG A 296 -18.15 5.47 9.20
C ARG A 296 -18.24 4.10 8.53
N VAL A 297 -17.14 3.59 7.98
CA VAL A 297 -17.06 2.24 7.42
C VAL A 297 -17.24 1.18 8.51
N ALA A 298 -16.60 1.34 9.68
CA ALA A 298 -16.78 0.44 10.81
C ALA A 298 -18.26 0.36 11.25
N ASP A 299 -18.91 1.51 11.41
CA ASP A 299 -20.34 1.57 11.72
C ASP A 299 -21.19 0.92 10.59
N GLY A 300 -20.79 1.12 9.34
CA GLY A 300 -21.44 0.54 8.17
C GLY A 300 -21.33 -0.98 8.12
N VAL A 301 -20.17 -1.53 8.45
CA VAL A 301 -19.90 -2.98 8.58
C VAL A 301 -20.76 -3.58 9.69
N GLU A 302 -20.84 -2.93 10.85
CA GLU A 302 -21.69 -3.35 11.96
C GLU A 302 -23.18 -3.31 11.61
N ARG A 303 -23.66 -2.20 11.04
CA ARG A 303 -25.06 -2.06 10.59
C ARG A 303 -25.44 -3.10 9.53
N ALA A 304 -24.50 -3.45 8.66
CA ALA A 304 -24.69 -4.46 7.63
C ALA A 304 -24.53 -5.90 8.15
N ARG A 305 -24.22 -6.10 9.44
CA ARG A 305 -24.00 -7.41 10.09
C ARG A 305 -22.95 -8.25 9.38
N LEU A 306 -21.86 -7.61 8.94
CA LEU A 306 -20.73 -8.31 8.31
C LEU A 306 -19.78 -8.85 9.39
N ASP A 307 -20.28 -9.85 10.13
CA ASP A 307 -19.57 -10.45 11.26
C ASP A 307 -18.24 -11.09 10.84
N GLY A 308 -17.21 -10.98 11.68
CA GLY A 308 -15.87 -11.52 11.40
C GLY A 308 -15.00 -10.65 10.48
N ILE A 309 -15.50 -9.48 10.06
CA ILE A 309 -14.68 -8.44 9.42
C ILE A 309 -14.04 -7.54 10.47
N SER A 310 -12.73 -7.35 10.35
CA SER A 310 -11.97 -6.36 11.12
C SER A 310 -11.26 -5.41 10.17
N LEU A 311 -11.23 -4.13 10.52
CA LEU A 311 -10.52 -3.10 9.74
C LEU A 311 -9.15 -2.82 10.36
N ASP A 312 -8.19 -2.43 9.53
CA ASP A 312 -6.95 -1.80 9.98
C ASP A 312 -7.25 -0.63 10.94
N GLU A 313 -6.32 -0.38 11.86
CA GLU A 313 -6.43 0.73 12.82
C GLU A 313 -6.55 2.09 12.10
N ARG A 314 -5.99 2.18 10.90
CA ARG A 314 -6.01 3.40 10.08
C ARG A 314 -6.17 3.07 8.61
N PHE A 315 -6.89 3.92 7.91
CA PHE A 315 -6.83 3.96 6.45
C PHE A 315 -5.59 4.76 6.04
N ASN A 316 -5.01 4.42 4.90
CA ASN A 316 -3.80 5.05 4.39
C ASN A 316 -4.12 5.82 3.10
N ALA A 317 -3.44 6.93 2.90
CA ALA A 317 -3.33 7.60 1.61
C ALA A 317 -1.88 7.47 1.15
N VAL A 318 -1.66 7.11 -0.11
CA VAL A 318 -0.33 6.95 -0.69
C VAL A 318 -0.29 7.59 -2.06
N SER A 319 0.82 8.21 -2.40
CA SER A 319 1.02 8.72 -3.76
C SER A 319 0.88 7.58 -4.77
N SER A 320 0.06 7.77 -5.79
CA SER A 320 -0.09 6.83 -6.92
C SER A 320 1.25 6.41 -7.52
N LYS A 321 2.29 7.24 -7.48
CA LYS A 321 3.66 6.91 -7.94
C LYS A 321 4.25 5.68 -7.28
N ASP A 322 3.90 5.48 -6.01
CA ASP A 322 4.48 4.45 -5.16
C ASP A 322 3.62 3.16 -5.17
N SER A 323 2.44 3.19 -5.78
CA SER A 323 1.48 2.08 -5.78
C SER A 323 0.94 1.73 -7.17
N ALA A 324 1.38 0.58 -7.68
CA ALA A 324 0.86 0.01 -8.93
C ALA A 324 -0.65 -0.30 -8.87
N LEU A 325 -1.16 -0.63 -7.67
CA LEU A 325 -2.56 -0.99 -7.48
C LEU A 325 -3.47 0.23 -7.36
N VAL A 326 -2.97 1.36 -6.85
CA VAL A 326 -3.67 2.66 -6.94
C VAL A 326 -3.72 3.13 -8.39
N GLN A 327 -2.59 3.03 -9.13
CA GLN A 327 -2.59 3.30 -10.58
C GLN A 327 -3.57 2.40 -11.36
N LEU A 328 -3.71 1.13 -10.98
CA LEU A 328 -4.74 0.27 -11.57
C LEU A 328 -6.16 0.73 -11.22
N ALA A 329 -6.38 1.18 -9.98
CA ALA A 329 -7.67 1.76 -9.57
C ALA A 329 -8.01 3.02 -10.39
N ASP A 330 -7.03 3.89 -10.66
CA ASP A 330 -7.18 5.03 -11.57
C ASP A 330 -7.59 4.56 -12.98
N VAL A 331 -6.86 3.60 -13.56
CA VAL A 331 -7.14 3.11 -14.92
C VAL A 331 -8.58 2.61 -15.04
N ILE A 332 -9.07 1.93 -14.01
CA ILE A 332 -10.46 1.45 -13.92
C ILE A 332 -11.44 2.61 -13.76
N ALA A 333 -11.18 3.55 -12.85
CA ALA A 333 -12.04 4.70 -12.60
C ALA A 333 -12.14 5.59 -13.84
N GLY A 334 -11.00 5.91 -14.46
CA GLY A 334 -10.88 6.72 -15.67
C GLY A 334 -11.57 6.09 -16.88
N ALA A 335 -11.43 4.77 -17.08
CA ALA A 335 -12.15 4.06 -18.14
C ALA A 335 -13.67 4.11 -17.93
N ALA A 336 -14.13 3.89 -16.70
CA ALA A 336 -15.55 3.97 -16.35
C ALA A 336 -16.10 5.39 -16.54
N ASN A 337 -15.36 6.44 -16.14
CA ASN A 337 -15.75 7.82 -16.35
C ASN A 337 -15.82 8.17 -17.83
N ARG A 338 -14.84 7.71 -18.63
CA ARG A 338 -14.86 7.94 -20.07
C ARG A 338 -16.11 7.37 -20.73
N ARG A 339 -16.58 6.20 -20.28
CA ARG A 339 -17.82 5.56 -20.74
C ARG A 339 -19.09 6.26 -20.24
N LEU A 340 -19.16 6.57 -18.95
CA LEU A 340 -20.37 7.12 -18.31
C LEU A 340 -20.59 8.61 -18.61
N SER A 341 -19.51 9.36 -18.80
CA SER A 341 -19.53 10.80 -19.10
C SER A 341 -19.25 11.09 -20.58
N PHE A 342 -19.40 10.09 -21.47
CA PHE A 342 -19.11 10.22 -22.90
C PHE A 342 -19.96 11.32 -23.56
N LYS A 343 -19.29 12.24 -24.27
CA LYS A 343 -19.89 13.30 -25.08
C LYS A 343 -19.06 13.49 -26.36
N GLY A 344 -19.74 13.55 -27.51
CA GLY A 344 -19.13 13.89 -28.81
C GLY A 344 -18.70 12.68 -29.65
N GLU A 345 -17.65 12.86 -30.45
CA GLU A 345 -17.11 11.84 -31.33
C GLU A 345 -16.12 10.91 -30.61
N ARG A 346 -16.13 9.63 -30.98
CA ARG A 346 -15.24 8.62 -30.42
C ARG A 346 -13.80 8.84 -30.88
N ASN A 347 -12.85 8.59 -29.98
CA ASN A 347 -11.42 8.64 -30.23
C ASN A 347 -10.68 7.48 -29.54
N TYR A 348 -9.36 7.48 -29.65
CA TYR A 348 -8.50 6.42 -29.09
C TYR A 348 -8.66 6.20 -27.58
N LYS A 349 -9.07 7.21 -26.80
CA LYS A 349 -9.35 7.02 -25.36
C LYS A 349 -10.63 6.22 -25.12
N ASP A 350 -11.60 6.32 -26.03
CA ASP A 350 -12.82 5.51 -25.97
C ASP A 350 -12.51 4.05 -26.29
N GLU A 351 -11.61 3.79 -27.24
CA GLU A 351 -11.15 2.44 -27.53
C GLU A 351 -10.37 1.85 -26.34
N ILE A 352 -9.50 2.64 -25.70
CA ILE A 352 -8.76 2.20 -24.52
C ILE A 352 -9.73 1.93 -23.36
N ALA A 353 -10.72 2.80 -23.14
CA ALA A 353 -11.75 2.59 -22.12
C ALA A 353 -12.49 1.28 -22.36
N ASP A 354 -13.00 1.04 -23.56
CA ASP A 354 -13.68 -0.20 -23.92
C ASP A 354 -12.79 -1.42 -23.63
N ARG A 355 -11.51 -1.35 -24.01
CA ARG A 355 -10.58 -2.46 -23.78
C ARG A 355 -10.34 -2.74 -22.30
N VAL A 356 -10.23 -1.70 -21.46
CA VAL A 356 -10.14 -1.86 -19.99
C VAL A 356 -11.38 -2.56 -19.45
N MET A 357 -12.57 -2.10 -19.86
CA MET A 357 -13.83 -2.69 -19.40
C MET A 357 -13.97 -4.15 -19.83
N ASP A 358 -13.63 -4.47 -21.08
CA ASP A 358 -13.74 -5.81 -21.64
C ASP A 358 -12.78 -6.80 -20.97
N VAL A 359 -11.48 -6.46 -20.89
CA VAL A 359 -10.46 -7.37 -20.33
C VAL A 359 -10.69 -7.61 -18.83
N LEU A 360 -11.12 -6.58 -18.11
CA LEU A 360 -11.40 -6.68 -16.68
C LEU A 360 -12.85 -7.11 -16.39
N GLY A 361 -13.66 -7.40 -17.41
CA GLY A 361 -15.05 -7.83 -17.27
C GLY A 361 -15.92 -6.85 -16.48
N LEU A 362 -15.63 -5.55 -16.57
CA LEU A 362 -16.36 -4.49 -15.86
C LEU A 362 -17.66 -4.20 -16.58
N GLN A 363 -18.78 -4.38 -15.90
CA GLN A 363 -20.11 -4.05 -16.42
C GLN A 363 -20.63 -2.76 -15.78
N LEU A 364 -21.21 -1.88 -16.59
CA LEU A 364 -21.76 -0.59 -16.15
C LEU A 364 -23.29 -0.60 -16.00
N GLU A 365 -23.91 -1.76 -16.20
CA GLU A 365 -25.35 -1.98 -15.99
C GLU A 365 -25.63 -2.38 -14.54
N GLU A 366 -26.83 -2.05 -14.05
CA GLU A 366 -27.25 -2.32 -12.68
C GLU A 366 -27.71 -3.78 -12.56
N GLY A 367 -27.00 -4.59 -11.77
CA GLY A 367 -27.33 -6.00 -11.55
C GLY A 367 -26.11 -6.91 -11.52
N VAL A 368 -26.30 -8.13 -11.00
CA VAL A 368 -25.28 -9.18 -10.98
C VAL A 368 -24.91 -9.54 -12.41
N ALA A 369 -23.64 -9.34 -12.78
CA ALA A 369 -23.08 -9.83 -14.02
C ALA A 369 -23.26 -11.36 -14.08
N PRO A 370 -24.05 -11.92 -15.03
CA PRO A 370 -24.19 -13.37 -15.13
C PRO A 370 -22.82 -13.97 -15.51
N GLY A 371 -22.18 -14.66 -14.57
CA GLY A 371 -20.94 -15.41 -14.80
C GLY A 371 -19.62 -14.67 -14.54
N VAL A 372 -19.63 -13.45 -13.97
CA VAL A 372 -18.38 -12.75 -13.58
C VAL A 372 -18.46 -12.22 -12.15
N ASP A 373 -17.86 -12.95 -11.23
CA ASP A 373 -17.95 -12.76 -9.78
C ASP A 373 -17.00 -11.69 -9.19
N ALA A 374 -16.36 -10.90 -10.07
CA ALA A 374 -15.22 -10.07 -9.71
C ALA A 374 -15.35 -8.59 -10.08
N ALA A 375 -16.47 -8.18 -10.68
CA ALA A 375 -16.65 -6.83 -11.18
C ALA A 375 -18.07 -6.35 -10.91
N VAL A 376 -18.22 -5.34 -10.04
CA VAL A 376 -19.54 -4.78 -9.73
C VAL A 376 -19.52 -3.26 -9.80
N LEU A 377 -20.47 -2.70 -10.53
CA LEU A 377 -20.84 -1.30 -10.42
C LEU A 377 -21.96 -1.16 -9.38
N PHE A 378 -21.74 -0.32 -8.38
CA PHE A 378 -22.81 0.21 -7.55
C PHE A 378 -23.23 1.56 -8.12
N ARG A 379 -24.52 1.75 -8.43
CA ARG A 379 -25.06 3.10 -8.64
C ARG A 379 -25.72 3.59 -7.36
N ILE A 380 -25.59 4.88 -7.08
CA ILE A 380 -26.27 5.58 -5.98
C ILE A 380 -27.19 6.65 -6.53
#